data_AF-A0A8J4TFH7-F1
#
_entry.id   AF-A0A8J4TFH7-F1
#
_cell.length_a   1.000
_cell.length_b   1.000
_cell.length_c   1.000
_cell.angle_alpha   90.00
_cell.angle_beta   90.00
_cell.angle_gamma   90.00
#
_symmetry.space_group_name_H-M   'P 1'
#
loop_
_entity.id
_entity.type
_entity.pdbx_description
1 polymer ?
#
loop_
_entity_poly.entity_id
_entity_poly.type
_entity_poly.pdbx_seq_one_letter_code
_entity_poly.pdbx_strand_id
1 'polypeptide(L)'
;MATFMFLSTLNCTLMIQFCGQTPPTASLKVVILAVLFSVTFSLPDLLVTNLWRLDGRLHCSTIATLPKLIILLAEIHRFFLVHGFLQCIFTFGLLVILGRRITQLEDTTHHLHTASQSKDDISEMVHEICEVLRNIRRQAEMTLRHSAIMGTIFLVKALVRLNIGFELYFFRSNNRITSRLLLYTLFSVDDITSYAIILLSAYYYWIHYYHFPAIRSHFQKHRSQPHTPDRSLMPANPNPLLLLERWAQLVSFTRKFDYDLHNQLLSLNPLITQITARRVIRDWKMRNLHPF
;
A
#
# COMPACT_ATOMS: atom_id res chain seq x y z
N MET A 1 4.55 -4.29 11.27
CA MET A 1 4.16 -3.12 10.44
C MET A 1 4.85 -3.11 9.08
N ALA A 2 6.18 -3.32 8.98
CA ALA A 2 6.88 -3.36 7.69
C ALA A 2 6.27 -4.33 6.67
N THR A 3 5.84 -5.53 7.08
CA THR A 3 5.14 -6.49 6.22
C THR A 3 3.83 -5.94 5.62
N PHE A 4 3.05 -5.20 6.41
CA PHE A 4 1.81 -4.58 5.93
C PHE A 4 2.08 -3.42 4.98
N MET A 5 3.13 -2.63 5.25
CA MET A 5 3.58 -1.60 4.32
C MET A 5 4.00 -2.22 2.99
N PHE A 6 4.85 -3.26 3.01
CA PHE A 6 5.26 -4.00 1.82
C PHE A 6 4.06 -4.54 1.03
N LEU A 7 3.13 -5.21 1.71
CA LEU A 7 1.91 -5.74 1.08
C LEU A 7 1.05 -4.62 0.48
N SER A 8 0.92 -3.48 1.17
CA SER A 8 0.16 -2.32 0.67
C SER A 8 0.79 -1.71 -0.58
N THR A 9 2.11 -1.53 -0.60
CA THR A 9 2.84 -1.03 -1.78
C THR A 9 2.76 -2.03 -2.94
N LEU A 10 2.92 -3.33 -2.66
CA LEU A 10 2.76 -4.40 -3.64
C LEU A 10 1.34 -4.39 -4.23
N ASN A 11 0.32 -4.29 -3.37
CA ASN A 11 -1.08 -4.22 -3.75
C ASN A 11 -1.36 -3.05 -4.70
N CYS A 12 -0.86 -1.85 -4.37
CA CYS A 12 -0.98 -0.67 -5.22
C CYS A 12 -0.25 -0.85 -6.57
N THR A 13 0.97 -1.40 -6.53
CA THR A 13 1.76 -1.65 -7.75
C THR A 13 1.07 -2.65 -8.67
N LEU A 14 0.57 -3.77 -8.13
CA LEU A 14 -0.17 -4.78 -8.88
C LEU A 14 -1.50 -4.23 -9.39
N MET A 15 -2.20 -3.43 -8.60
CA MET A 15 -3.44 -2.78 -9.03
C MET A 15 -3.21 -1.91 -10.27
N ILE A 16 -2.15 -1.12 -10.30
CA ILE A 16 -1.82 -0.27 -11.46
C ILE A 16 -1.33 -1.13 -12.63
N GLN A 17 -0.52 -2.16 -12.36
CA GLN A 17 0.00 -3.06 -13.40
C GLN A 17 -1.11 -3.88 -14.08
N PHE A 18 -2.10 -4.34 -13.31
CA PHE A 18 -3.27 -5.08 -13.82
C PHE A 18 -4.51 -4.19 -13.96
N CYS A 19 -4.28 -2.89 -14.19
CA CYS A 19 -5.28 -1.90 -14.58
C CYS A 19 -6.49 -1.71 -13.64
N GLY A 20 -6.44 -2.16 -12.38
CA GLY A 20 -7.52 -2.02 -11.41
C GLY A 20 -8.27 -3.32 -11.08
N GLN A 21 -7.82 -4.46 -11.61
CA GLN A 21 -8.25 -5.75 -11.06
C GLN A 21 -7.88 -5.83 -9.58
N THR A 22 -8.77 -6.36 -8.74
CA THR A 22 -8.48 -6.57 -7.32
C THR A 22 -7.28 -7.48 -7.21
N PRO A 23 -6.10 -6.98 -6.79
CA PRO A 23 -4.91 -7.80 -6.69
C PRO A 23 -5.14 -8.93 -5.68
N PRO A 24 -4.53 -10.11 -5.87
CA PRO A 24 -4.73 -11.28 -4.99
C PRO A 24 -4.36 -11.00 -3.53
N THR A 25 -3.52 -9.98 -3.31
CA THR A 25 -3.08 -9.45 -2.00
C THR A 25 -4.19 -8.78 -1.19
N ALA A 26 -5.32 -8.41 -1.79
CA ALA A 26 -6.45 -7.79 -1.10
C ALA A 26 -7.37 -8.81 -0.40
N SER A 27 -7.07 -10.11 -0.50
CA SER A 27 -7.87 -11.14 0.15
C SER A 27 -7.55 -11.28 1.64
N LEU A 28 -8.58 -11.48 2.47
CA LEU A 28 -8.44 -11.77 3.90
C LEU A 28 -7.47 -12.95 4.15
N LYS A 29 -7.45 -13.93 3.24
CA LYS A 29 -6.56 -15.08 3.28
C LYS A 29 -5.08 -14.68 3.25
N VAL A 30 -4.70 -13.73 2.40
CA VAL A 30 -3.31 -13.24 2.31
C VAL A 30 -2.93 -12.46 3.58
N VAL A 31 -3.85 -11.69 4.15
CA VAL A 31 -3.62 -10.99 5.43
C VAL A 31 -3.37 -11.98 6.56
N ILE A 32 -4.23 -13.01 6.70
CA ILE A 32 -4.07 -14.05 7.72
C ILE A 32 -2.74 -14.80 7.53
N LEU A 33 -2.42 -15.16 6.28
CA LEU A 33 -1.18 -15.86 5.97
C LEU A 33 0.05 -15.00 6.29
N ALA A 34 0.02 -13.71 6.01
CA ALA A 34 1.10 -12.78 6.35
C ALA A 34 1.29 -12.63 7.87
N VAL A 35 0.19 -12.64 8.64
CA VAL A 35 0.25 -12.66 10.11
C VAL A 35 0.88 -13.96 10.60
N LEU A 36 0.44 -15.11 10.09
CA LEU A 36 1.00 -16.42 10.45
C LEU A 36 2.50 -16.49 10.16
N PHE A 37 2.94 -16.10 8.95
CA PHE A 37 4.36 -16.03 8.62
C PHE A 37 5.14 -15.08 9.54
N SER A 38 4.56 -13.92 9.89
CA SER A 38 5.20 -12.98 10.82
C SER A 38 5.39 -13.60 12.21
N VAL A 39 4.41 -14.36 12.70
CA VAL A 39 4.52 -15.10 13.97
C VAL A 39 5.59 -16.18 13.87
N THR A 40 5.59 -16.98 12.79
CA THR A 40 6.60 -18.03 12.59
C THR A 40 8.01 -17.45 12.52
N PHE A 41 8.22 -16.34 11.81
CA PHE A 41 9.52 -15.67 11.77
C PHE A 41 9.91 -15.01 13.10
N SER A 42 8.96 -14.67 13.97
CA SER A 42 9.29 -14.17 15.33
C SER A 42 9.59 -15.29 16.33
N LEU A 43 9.29 -16.54 16.02
CA LEU A 43 9.38 -17.66 16.96
C LEU A 43 10.82 -17.99 17.41
N PRO A 44 11.84 -17.96 16.52
CA PRO A 44 13.23 -18.08 16.95
C PRO A 44 13.63 -17.00 17.94
N ASP A 45 13.02 -15.82 17.83
CA ASP A 45 13.33 -14.70 18.70
C ASP A 45 12.93 -14.98 20.15
N LEU A 46 11.74 -15.57 20.35
CA LEU A 46 11.24 -15.96 21.68
C LEU A 46 12.19 -16.90 22.44
N LEU A 47 12.92 -17.77 21.74
CA LEU A 47 13.82 -18.74 22.36
C LEU A 47 15.14 -18.12 22.84
N VAL A 48 15.54 -17.01 22.22
CA VAL A 48 16.87 -16.41 22.42
C VAL A 48 16.77 -15.12 23.24
N THR A 49 15.57 -14.54 23.39
CA THR A 49 15.35 -13.32 24.17
C THR A 49 15.12 -13.62 25.64
N ASN A 50 15.70 -12.81 26.53
CA ASN A 50 15.43 -12.85 27.97
C ASN A 50 15.48 -11.44 28.56
N LEU A 51 15.10 -11.31 29.83
CA LEU A 51 15.20 -10.10 30.61
C LEU A 51 16.58 -9.98 31.27
N TRP A 52 17.20 -8.82 31.06
CA TRP A 52 18.51 -8.45 31.58
C TRP A 52 18.37 -7.20 32.43
N ARG A 53 19.13 -7.12 33.52
CA ARG A 53 19.22 -5.89 34.32
C ARG A 53 20.50 -5.15 33.95
N LEU A 54 20.37 -3.97 33.37
CA LEU A 54 21.48 -3.07 33.03
C LEU A 54 21.33 -1.78 33.84
N ASP A 55 22.29 -1.51 34.72
CA ASP A 55 22.30 -0.31 35.59
C ASP A 55 20.94 -0.04 36.30
N GLY A 56 20.34 -1.12 36.82
CA GLY A 56 19.06 -1.05 37.55
C GLY A 56 17.80 -1.11 36.69
N ARG A 57 17.90 -0.94 35.37
CA ARG A 57 16.77 -1.02 34.41
C ARG A 57 16.66 -2.40 33.78
N LEU A 58 15.43 -2.82 33.50
CA LEU A 58 15.13 -4.08 32.83
C LEU A 58 15.12 -3.87 31.31
N HIS A 59 15.94 -4.63 30.59
CA HIS A 59 16.03 -4.65 29.14
C HIS A 59 15.73 -6.04 28.62
N CYS A 60 14.90 -6.12 27.59
CA CYS A 60 14.62 -7.37 26.89
C CYS A 60 15.61 -7.47 25.71
N SER A 61 16.51 -8.46 25.74
CA SER A 61 17.52 -8.66 24.70
C SER A 61 17.98 -10.13 24.63
N THR A 62 18.80 -10.42 23.62
CA THR A 62 19.42 -11.73 23.40
C THR A 62 20.17 -12.19 24.63
N ILE A 63 20.01 -13.46 24.98
CA ILE A 63 20.68 -14.08 26.13
C ILE A 63 22.20 -14.03 25.91
N ALA A 64 22.92 -13.21 26.68
CA ALA A 64 24.37 -13.09 26.55
C ALA A 64 25.14 -14.34 26.98
N THR A 65 24.53 -15.29 27.70
CA THR A 65 25.18 -16.58 28.05
C THR A 65 25.21 -17.57 26.89
N LEU A 66 24.53 -17.28 25.77
CA LEU A 66 24.56 -18.13 24.59
C LEU A 66 25.93 -18.07 23.87
N PRO A 67 26.29 -19.13 23.12
CA PRO A 67 27.44 -19.11 22.23
C PRO A 67 27.41 -17.92 21.27
N LYS A 68 28.58 -17.32 21.01
CA LYS A 68 28.75 -16.13 20.15
C LYS A 68 28.09 -16.28 18.77
N LEU A 69 28.19 -17.47 18.19
CA LEU A 69 27.59 -17.78 16.89
C LEU A 69 26.06 -17.69 16.93
N ILE A 70 25.43 -18.17 18.01
CA ILE A 70 23.98 -18.14 18.18
C ILE A 70 23.50 -16.69 18.36
N ILE A 71 24.23 -15.89 19.13
CA ILE A 71 23.94 -14.45 19.31
C ILE A 71 24.01 -13.72 17.95
N LEU A 72 25.10 -13.92 17.20
CA LEU A 72 25.27 -13.30 15.89
C LEU A 72 24.15 -13.69 14.92
N LEU A 73 23.82 -14.99 14.86
CA LEU A 73 22.75 -15.48 13.99
C LEU A 73 21.39 -14.91 14.39
N ALA A 74 21.10 -14.80 15.69
CA ALA A 74 19.86 -14.23 16.19
C ALA A 74 19.74 -12.73 15.84
N GLU A 75 20.81 -11.94 16.01
CA GLU A 75 20.80 -10.51 15.65
C GLU A 75 20.67 -10.30 14.14
N ILE A 76 21.35 -11.11 13.31
CA ILE A 76 21.20 -11.09 11.85
C ILE A 76 19.76 -11.43 11.47
N HIS A 77 19.19 -12.49 12.04
CA HIS A 77 17.82 -12.90 11.80
C HIS A 77 16.81 -11.80 12.19
N ARG A 78 16.98 -11.20 13.38
CA ARG A 78 16.15 -10.05 13.82
C ARG A 78 16.25 -8.89 12.86
N PHE A 79 17.46 -8.53 12.45
CA PHE A 79 17.69 -7.43 11.52
C PHE A 79 16.97 -7.64 10.19
N PHE A 80 17.21 -8.79 9.54
CA PHE A 80 16.64 -9.08 8.22
C PHE A 80 15.13 -9.30 8.25
N LEU A 81 14.62 -10.11 9.18
CA LEU A 81 13.23 -10.61 9.13
C LEU A 81 12.28 -9.89 10.10
N VAL A 82 12.72 -9.62 11.34
CA VAL A 82 11.84 -9.08 12.40
C VAL A 82 11.75 -7.56 12.34
N HIS A 83 12.89 -6.88 12.29
CA HIS A 83 12.97 -5.42 12.15
C HIS A 83 12.60 -4.92 10.75
N GLY A 84 12.50 -5.84 9.79
CA GLY A 84 11.89 -5.56 8.51
C GLY A 84 12.85 -5.04 7.44
N PHE A 85 14.17 -5.22 7.60
CA PHE A 85 15.16 -4.67 6.65
C PHE A 85 14.95 -5.20 5.22
N LEU A 86 14.73 -6.51 5.09
CA LEU A 86 14.48 -7.16 3.80
C LEU A 86 13.18 -6.65 3.15
N GLN A 87 12.13 -6.48 3.96
CA GLN A 87 10.86 -5.91 3.54
C GLN A 87 11.03 -4.46 3.08
N CYS A 88 11.88 -3.67 3.74
CA CYS A 88 12.19 -2.30 3.32
C CYS A 88 12.89 -2.26 1.96
N ILE A 89 13.90 -3.11 1.74
CA ILE A 89 14.58 -3.22 0.43
C ILE A 89 13.58 -3.54 -0.67
N PHE A 90 12.71 -4.53 -0.47
CA PHE A 90 11.69 -4.87 -1.46
C PHE A 90 10.67 -3.75 -1.65
N THR A 91 10.27 -3.05 -0.60
CA THR A 91 9.41 -1.87 -0.72
C THR A 91 10.08 -0.79 -1.56
N PHE A 92 11.36 -0.48 -1.37
CA PHE A 92 12.06 0.50 -2.22
C PHE A 92 12.12 0.07 -3.69
N GLY A 93 12.39 -1.22 -3.95
CA GLY A 93 12.29 -1.77 -5.31
C GLY A 93 10.90 -1.57 -5.93
N LEU A 94 9.84 -1.84 -5.17
CA LEU A 94 8.47 -1.61 -5.60
C LEU A 94 8.16 -0.12 -5.81
N LEU A 95 8.70 0.78 -4.99
CA LEU A 95 8.51 2.22 -5.15
C LEU A 95 9.10 2.74 -6.46
N VAL A 96 10.27 2.23 -6.88
CA VAL A 96 10.85 2.56 -8.18
C VAL A 96 9.95 2.09 -9.33
N ILE A 97 9.41 0.88 -9.24
CA ILE A 97 8.46 0.34 -10.23
C ILE A 97 7.19 1.19 -10.26
N LEU A 98 6.62 1.48 -9.09
CA LEU A 98 5.42 2.29 -8.93
C LEU A 98 5.60 3.70 -9.51
N GLY A 99 6.76 4.34 -9.26
CA GLY A 99 7.10 5.65 -9.81
C GLY A 99 7.10 5.66 -11.34
N ARG A 100 7.75 4.67 -11.97
CA ARG A 100 7.74 4.51 -13.44
C ARG A 100 6.32 4.33 -13.99
N ARG A 101 5.47 3.58 -13.29
CA ARG A 101 4.07 3.37 -13.69
C ARG A 101 3.20 4.60 -13.53
N ILE A 102 3.44 5.42 -12.52
CA ILE A 102 2.75 6.71 -12.35
C ILE A 102 3.07 7.64 -13.53
N THR A 103 4.34 7.71 -13.96
CA THR A 103 4.72 8.49 -15.15
C THR A 103 4.02 7.99 -16.41
N GLN A 104 4.00 6.67 -16.64
CA GLN A 104 3.26 6.10 -17.78
C GLN A 104 1.76 6.44 -17.74
N LEU A 105 1.15 6.40 -16.55
CA LEU A 105 -0.26 6.74 -16.36
C LEU A 105 -0.54 8.23 -16.68
N GLU A 106 0.41 9.10 -16.36
CA GLU A 106 0.35 10.53 -16.68
C GLU A 106 0.42 10.77 -18.19
N ASP A 107 1.36 10.12 -18.88
CA ASP A 107 1.49 10.20 -20.34
C ASP A 107 0.19 9.73 -21.02
N THR A 108 -0.34 8.57 -20.61
CA THR A 108 -1.61 8.05 -21.14
C THR A 108 -2.77 9.02 -20.91
N THR A 109 -2.86 9.63 -19.72
CA THR A 109 -3.92 10.60 -19.41
C THR A 109 -3.80 11.86 -20.28
N HIS A 110 -2.57 12.34 -20.53
CA HIS A 110 -2.32 13.50 -21.39
C HIS A 110 -2.67 13.21 -22.85
N HIS A 111 -2.29 12.05 -23.38
CA HIS A 111 -2.64 11.64 -24.75
C HIS A 111 -4.15 11.49 -24.94
N LEU A 112 -4.86 10.88 -23.98
CA LEU A 112 -6.32 10.77 -24.02
C LEU A 112 -6.99 12.15 -24.02
N HIS A 113 -6.55 13.05 -23.16
CA HIS A 113 -7.10 14.41 -23.07
C HIS A 113 -6.84 15.23 -24.34
N THR A 114 -5.68 15.04 -24.97
CA THR A 114 -5.35 15.73 -26.24
C THR A 114 -6.19 15.18 -27.39
N ALA A 115 -6.43 13.87 -27.42
CA ALA A 115 -7.26 13.23 -28.45
C ALA A 115 -8.75 13.61 -28.32
N SER A 116 -9.26 13.81 -27.11
CA SER A 116 -10.68 14.15 -26.88
C SER A 116 -11.06 15.57 -27.28
N GLN A 117 -10.12 16.51 -27.30
CA GLN A 117 -10.35 17.89 -27.75
C GLN A 117 -10.69 18.00 -29.25
N SER A 118 -10.56 16.90 -30.01
CA SER A 118 -10.80 16.87 -31.46
C SER A 118 -12.25 16.58 -31.87
N LYS A 119 -13.13 16.09 -30.98
CA LYS A 119 -14.53 15.73 -31.30
C LYS A 119 -15.48 15.91 -30.11
N ASP A 120 -16.53 16.71 -30.30
CA ASP A 120 -17.44 17.15 -29.23
C ASP A 120 -18.21 16.02 -28.51
N ASP A 121 -18.66 14.98 -29.22
CA ASP A 121 -19.45 13.87 -28.61
C ASP A 121 -18.60 12.80 -27.88
N ILE A 122 -17.28 12.74 -28.13
CA ILE A 122 -16.34 11.81 -27.48
C ILE A 122 -15.78 12.43 -26.19
N SER A 123 -15.94 13.74 -26.02
CA SER A 123 -15.37 14.55 -24.94
C SER A 123 -15.83 14.10 -23.55
N GLU A 124 -17.13 13.83 -23.36
CA GLU A 124 -17.69 13.49 -22.05
C GLU A 124 -17.19 12.14 -21.52
N MET A 125 -17.09 11.12 -22.38
CA MET A 125 -16.58 9.78 -22.00
C MET A 125 -15.08 9.81 -21.69
N VAL A 126 -14.30 10.53 -22.48
CA VAL A 126 -12.86 10.67 -22.21
C VAL A 126 -12.64 11.48 -20.94
N HIS A 127 -13.52 12.44 -20.63
CA HIS A 127 -13.48 13.17 -19.37
C HIS A 127 -13.69 12.26 -18.16
N GLU A 128 -14.72 11.40 -18.19
CA GLU A 128 -14.96 10.41 -17.10
C GLU A 128 -13.78 9.46 -16.91
N ILE A 129 -13.21 8.94 -18.01
CA ILE A 129 -12.03 8.04 -17.96
C ILE A 129 -10.82 8.77 -17.39
N CYS A 130 -10.58 10.01 -17.84
CA CYS A 130 -9.48 10.84 -17.32
C CYS A 130 -9.64 11.14 -15.83
N GLU A 131 -10.86 11.36 -15.34
CA GLU A 131 -11.12 11.59 -13.92
C GLU A 131 -10.80 10.35 -13.07
N VAL A 132 -11.20 9.17 -13.53
CA VAL A 132 -10.87 7.89 -12.88
C VAL A 132 -9.35 7.67 -12.85
N LEU A 133 -8.66 7.89 -13.98
CA LEU A 133 -7.19 7.76 -14.07
C LEU A 133 -6.48 8.75 -13.15
N ARG A 134 -6.94 10.01 -13.08
CA ARG A 134 -6.42 11.03 -12.16
C ARG A 134 -6.60 10.64 -10.70
N ASN A 135 -7.75 10.05 -10.34
CA ASN A 135 -7.98 9.58 -8.98
C ASN A 135 -7.07 8.39 -8.60
N ILE A 136 -6.91 7.41 -9.51
CA ILE A 136 -5.96 6.30 -9.34
C ILE A 136 -4.53 6.83 -9.20
N ARG A 137 -4.13 7.80 -10.03
CA ARG A 137 -2.83 8.46 -9.96
C ARG A 137 -2.60 9.11 -8.61
N ARG A 138 -3.56 9.92 -8.14
CA ARG A 138 -3.47 10.60 -6.84
C ARG A 138 -3.34 9.60 -5.69
N GLN A 139 -4.06 8.48 -5.74
CA GLN A 139 -3.92 7.40 -4.76
C GLN A 139 -2.53 6.74 -4.80
N ALA A 140 -2.01 6.49 -6.01
CA ALA A 140 -0.69 5.93 -6.21
C ALA A 140 0.43 6.85 -5.70
N GLU A 141 0.34 8.15 -6.00
CA GLU A 141 1.29 9.17 -5.52
C GLU A 141 1.30 9.28 -3.99
N MET A 142 0.14 9.29 -3.35
CA MET A 142 0.03 9.33 -1.89
C MET A 142 0.62 8.07 -1.26
N THR A 143 0.34 6.89 -1.83
CA THR A 143 0.92 5.62 -1.40
C THR A 143 2.44 5.63 -1.56
N LEU A 144 2.94 6.13 -2.70
CA LEU A 144 4.37 6.24 -2.98
C LEU A 144 5.08 7.12 -1.94
N ARG A 145 4.56 8.34 -1.68
CA ARG A 145 5.14 9.26 -0.70
C ARG A 145 5.13 8.67 0.72
N HIS A 146 3.99 8.12 1.14
CA HIS A 146 3.85 7.54 2.47
C HIS A 146 4.78 6.33 2.66
N SER A 147 4.76 5.37 1.73
CA SER A 147 5.62 4.19 1.79
C SER A 147 7.12 4.53 1.69
N ALA A 148 7.51 5.59 0.98
CA ALA A 148 8.89 6.07 0.95
C ALA A 148 9.35 6.61 2.31
N ILE A 149 8.54 7.48 2.94
CA ILE A 149 8.87 8.05 4.26
C ILE A 149 8.89 6.95 5.32
N MET A 150 7.85 6.11 5.38
CA MET A 150 7.77 5.01 6.33
C MET A 150 8.89 3.99 6.13
N GLY A 151 9.19 3.62 4.88
CA GLY A 151 10.28 2.70 4.56
C GLY A 151 11.63 3.24 4.99
N THR A 152 11.87 4.54 4.86
CA THR A 152 13.11 5.19 5.32
C THR A 152 13.22 5.13 6.84
N ILE A 153 12.14 5.41 7.57
CA ILE A 153 12.15 5.36 9.04
C ILE A 153 12.34 3.93 9.55
N PHE A 154 11.68 2.94 8.93
CA PHE A 154 11.91 1.53 9.26
C PHE A 154 13.35 1.08 8.98
N LEU A 155 13.95 1.55 7.87
CA LEU A 155 15.34 1.28 7.55
C LEU A 155 16.29 1.84 8.61
N VAL A 156 16.11 3.11 8.99
CA VAL A 156 16.89 3.74 10.07
C VAL A 156 16.71 2.98 11.38
N LYS A 157 15.48 2.62 11.75
CA LYS A 157 15.19 1.85 12.95
C LYS A 157 15.89 0.49 12.95
N ALA A 158 15.86 -0.24 11.83
CA ALA A 158 16.53 -1.54 11.70
C ALA A 158 18.06 -1.40 11.89
N LEU A 159 18.67 -0.36 11.30
CA LEU A 159 20.09 -0.07 11.48
C LEU A 159 20.43 0.30 12.92
N VAL A 160 19.62 1.13 13.58
CA VAL A 160 19.81 1.49 15.00
C VAL A 160 19.72 0.25 15.89
N ARG A 161 18.74 -0.62 15.65
CA ARG A 161 18.57 -1.88 16.40
C ARG A 161 19.75 -2.83 16.21
N LEU A 162 20.29 -2.93 15.01
CA LEU A 162 21.50 -3.72 14.75
C LEU A 162 22.71 -3.18 15.55
N ASN A 163 22.89 -1.85 15.58
CA ASN A 163 23.94 -1.21 16.36
C ASN A 163 23.76 -1.45 17.87
N ILE A 164 22.53 -1.38 18.39
CA ILE A 164 22.25 -1.71 19.80
C ILE A 164 22.63 -3.17 20.10
N GLY A 165 22.27 -4.11 19.23
CA GLY A 165 22.61 -5.52 19.39
C GLY A 165 24.12 -5.76 19.45
N PHE A 166 24.89 -5.13 18.56
CA PHE A 166 26.34 -5.22 18.58
C PHE A 166 26.97 -4.53 19.79
N GLU A 167 26.52 -3.33 20.16
CA GLU A 167 27.04 -2.63 21.34
C GLU A 167 26.77 -3.41 22.63
N LEU A 168 25.58 -3.99 22.81
CA LEU A 168 25.31 -4.87 23.95
C LEU A 168 26.24 -6.09 23.99
N TYR A 169 26.58 -6.64 22.83
CA TYR A 169 27.52 -7.75 22.71
C TYR A 169 28.95 -7.33 23.11
N PHE A 170 29.45 -6.19 22.62
CA PHE A 170 30.80 -5.70 22.93
C PHE A 170 30.92 -5.10 24.33
N PHE A 171 29.84 -4.54 24.88
CA PHE A 171 29.79 -3.95 26.22
C PHE A 171 30.21 -4.92 27.32
N ARG A 172 29.91 -6.21 27.16
CA ARG A 172 30.34 -7.27 28.09
C ARG A 172 31.86 -7.45 28.10
N SER A 173 32.55 -7.17 26.99
CA SER A 173 33.99 -7.39 26.86
C SER A 173 34.82 -6.20 27.32
N ASN A 174 34.29 -4.98 27.22
CA ASN A 174 35.02 -3.75 27.56
C ASN A 174 34.05 -2.78 28.22
N ASN A 175 34.08 -2.74 29.56
CA ASN A 175 33.18 -1.96 30.41
C ASN A 175 33.55 -0.45 30.37
N ARG A 176 33.55 0.14 29.17
CA ARG A 176 33.94 1.54 28.92
C ARG A 176 32.75 2.47 29.10
N ILE A 177 32.98 3.59 29.76
CA ILE A 177 31.98 4.65 30.01
C ILE A 177 31.40 5.19 28.68
N THR A 178 32.24 5.31 27.65
CA THR A 178 31.84 5.77 26.30
C THR A 178 30.82 4.85 25.64
N SER A 179 30.95 3.53 25.79
CA SER A 179 30.00 2.56 25.25
C SER A 179 28.64 2.64 25.94
N ARG A 180 28.60 2.98 27.24
CA ARG A 180 27.32 3.22 27.95
C ARG A 180 26.58 4.43 27.38
N LEU A 181 27.29 5.55 27.21
CA LEU A 181 26.70 6.77 26.65
C LEU A 181 26.15 6.53 25.24
N LEU A 182 26.91 5.83 24.40
CA LEU A 182 26.47 5.45 23.06
C LEU A 182 25.20 4.57 23.11
N LEU A 183 25.17 3.57 23.99
CA LEU A 183 24.01 2.68 24.15
C LEU A 183 22.73 3.46 24.53
N TYR A 184 22.82 4.39 25.49
CA TYR A 184 21.67 5.23 25.88
C TYR A 184 21.22 6.17 24.76
N THR A 185 22.16 6.68 23.97
CA THR A 185 21.86 7.49 22.79
C THR A 185 21.10 6.66 21.76
N LEU A 186 21.57 5.44 21.48
CA LEU A 186 20.92 4.52 20.53
C LEU A 186 19.52 4.10 21.00
N PHE A 187 19.32 3.82 22.29
CA PHE A 187 17.98 3.55 22.83
C PHE A 187 17.04 4.75 22.63
N SER A 188 17.53 5.96 22.87
CA SER A 188 16.74 7.18 22.68
C SER A 188 16.34 7.38 21.21
N VAL A 189 17.26 7.11 20.27
CA VAL A 189 16.96 7.13 18.83
C VAL A 189 15.95 6.05 18.45
N ASP A 190 16.04 4.85 19.02
CA ASP A 190 15.06 3.78 18.78
C ASP A 190 13.65 4.15 19.30
N ASP A 191 13.55 4.81 20.45
CA ASP A 191 12.29 5.29 21.00
C ASP A 191 11.68 6.39 20.11
N ILE A 192 12.49 7.37 19.68
CA ILE A 192 12.06 8.45 18.78
C ILE A 192 11.56 7.87 17.44
N THR A 193 12.29 6.92 16.85
CA THR A 193 11.87 6.29 15.59
C THR A 193 10.61 5.46 15.77
N SER A 194 10.44 4.76 16.91
CA SER A 194 9.19 4.05 17.24
C SER A 194 8.00 5.01 17.33
N TYR A 195 8.18 6.14 18.01
CA TYR A 195 7.15 7.16 18.13
C TYR A 195 6.80 7.76 16.77
N ALA A 196 7.79 8.06 15.93
CA ALA A 196 7.58 8.56 14.57
C ALA A 196 6.76 7.58 13.71
N ILE A 197 7.03 6.28 13.78
CA ILE A 197 6.26 5.24 13.08
C ILE A 197 4.79 5.26 13.49
N ILE A 198 4.51 5.36 14.80
CA ILE A 198 3.14 5.42 15.33
C ILE A 198 2.44 6.68 14.84
N LEU A 199 3.09 7.84 14.97
CA LEU A 199 2.53 9.14 14.58
C LEU A 199 2.21 9.19 13.09
N LEU A 200 3.14 8.78 12.22
CA LEU A 200 2.94 8.74 10.77
C LEU A 200 1.85 7.75 10.36
N SER A 201 1.75 6.61 11.03
CA SER A 201 0.70 5.62 10.76
C SER A 201 -0.67 6.16 11.14
N ALA A 202 -0.77 6.83 12.30
CA ALA A 202 -2.00 7.48 12.75
C ALA A 202 -2.41 8.63 11.81
N TYR A 203 -1.45 9.46 11.40
CA TYR A 203 -1.67 10.55 10.46
C TYR A 203 -2.13 10.05 9.09
N TYR A 204 -1.49 8.99 8.57
CA TYR A 204 -1.88 8.37 7.30
C TYR A 204 -3.30 7.80 7.36
N TYR A 205 -3.65 7.11 8.45
CA TYR A 205 -5.00 6.62 8.68
C TYR A 205 -6.01 7.79 8.71
N TRP A 206 -5.68 8.86 9.42
CA TRP A 206 -6.53 10.06 9.51
C TRP A 206 -6.78 10.69 8.13
N ILE A 207 -5.73 10.91 7.33
CA ILE A 207 -5.89 11.40 5.95
C ILE A 207 -6.76 10.44 5.13
N HIS A 208 -6.51 9.14 5.19
CA HIS A 208 -7.26 8.16 4.40
C HIS A 208 -8.74 8.11 4.77
N TYR A 209 -9.06 8.26 6.06
CA TYR A 209 -10.43 8.27 6.54
C TYR A 209 -11.19 9.55 6.11
N TYR A 210 -10.56 10.72 6.19
CA TYR A 210 -11.24 12.01 5.94
C TYR A 210 -11.20 12.47 4.48
N HIS A 211 -10.12 12.23 3.74
CA HIS A 211 -9.94 12.76 2.38
C HIS A 211 -10.37 11.81 1.25
N PHE A 212 -10.66 10.54 1.54
CA PHE A 212 -11.06 9.57 0.50
C PHE A 212 -12.50 9.05 0.73
N PRO A 213 -13.50 9.61 0.00
CA PRO A 213 -14.92 9.27 0.16
C PRO A 213 -15.28 7.79 -0.09
N ALA A 214 -14.42 7.04 -0.81
CA ALA A 214 -14.61 5.62 -1.10
C ALA A 214 -14.57 4.73 0.15
N ILE A 215 -13.73 5.08 1.14
CA ILE A 215 -13.65 4.35 2.42
C ILE A 215 -14.84 4.75 3.31
N ARG A 216 -15.16 6.05 3.34
CA ARG A 216 -16.34 6.58 4.05
C ARG A 216 -17.63 5.91 3.58
N SER A 217 -17.82 5.76 2.27
CA SER A 217 -18.99 5.11 1.69
C SER A 217 -19.04 3.59 1.92
N HIS A 218 -17.91 2.90 2.04
CA HIS A 218 -17.87 1.48 2.42
C HIS A 218 -18.31 1.25 3.87
N PHE A 219 -17.96 2.15 4.79
CA PHE A 219 -18.42 2.10 6.19
C PHE A 219 -19.83 2.70 6.38
N GLN A 220 -20.23 3.70 5.58
CA GLN A 220 -21.60 4.22 5.54
C GLN A 220 -22.58 3.23 4.90
N LYS A 221 -22.14 2.31 4.04
CA LYS A 221 -23.03 1.27 3.49
C LYS A 221 -23.61 0.33 4.55
N HIS A 222 -23.02 0.29 5.74
CA HIS A 222 -23.56 -0.42 6.90
C HIS A 222 -24.40 0.48 7.83
N ARG A 223 -24.54 1.77 7.53
CA ARG A 223 -25.42 2.73 8.22
C ARG A 223 -26.23 3.54 7.21
N SER A 224 -27.33 2.94 6.76
CA SER A 224 -28.56 3.60 6.29
C SER A 224 -28.50 4.46 5.00
N GLN A 225 -29.35 4.12 4.03
CA GLN A 225 -30.00 5.08 3.11
C GLN A 225 -31.15 5.81 3.86
N PRO A 226 -31.77 6.90 3.33
CA PRO A 226 -31.43 7.77 2.20
C PRO A 226 -31.55 9.29 2.55
N HIS A 227 -31.42 10.14 1.50
CA HIS A 227 -31.76 11.56 1.38
C HIS A 227 -30.64 12.60 1.55
N THR A 228 -30.09 13.00 0.40
CA THR A 228 -29.93 14.43 0.02
C THR A 228 -29.73 14.49 -1.50
N PRO A 229 -30.46 15.35 -2.23
CA PRO A 229 -30.27 15.52 -3.66
C PRO A 229 -29.20 16.59 -3.86
N ASP A 230 -27.97 16.19 -4.16
CA ASP A 230 -26.93 17.14 -4.55
C ASP A 230 -26.81 17.17 -6.08
N ARG A 231 -27.03 18.36 -6.60
CA ARG A 231 -26.86 18.75 -8.00
C ARG A 231 -25.39 18.56 -8.39
N SER A 232 -25.07 17.42 -8.96
CA SER A 232 -23.94 17.32 -9.90
C SER A 232 -24.51 17.09 -11.28
N LEU A 233 -24.04 17.86 -12.25
CA LEU A 233 -24.28 17.73 -13.69
C LEU A 233 -23.67 16.43 -14.19
N MET A 234 -24.16 15.30 -13.71
CA MET A 234 -23.81 13.96 -14.15
C MET A 234 -25.13 13.28 -14.48
N PRO A 235 -25.34 12.74 -15.69
CA PRO A 235 -26.56 12.01 -15.97
C PRO A 235 -26.65 10.86 -14.97
N ALA A 236 -27.70 10.91 -14.15
CA ALA A 236 -28.04 9.88 -13.21
C ALA A 236 -28.17 8.56 -13.98
N ASN A 237 -27.19 7.67 -13.76
CA ASN A 237 -27.20 6.27 -14.17
C ASN A 237 -27.07 6.03 -15.69
N PRO A 238 -25.87 6.11 -16.28
CA PRO A 238 -25.67 5.68 -17.66
C PRO A 238 -25.98 4.18 -17.76
N ASN A 239 -26.86 3.83 -18.70
CA ASN A 239 -27.29 2.45 -18.92
C ASN A 239 -26.04 1.57 -19.16
N PRO A 240 -25.80 0.55 -18.32
CA PRO A 240 -24.57 -0.25 -18.37
C PRO A 240 -24.36 -0.94 -19.73
N LEU A 241 -25.44 -1.28 -20.45
CA LEU A 241 -25.34 -1.89 -21.78
C LEU A 241 -24.84 -0.88 -22.83
N LEU A 242 -25.33 0.37 -22.76
CA LEU A 242 -24.88 1.48 -23.60
C LEU A 242 -23.42 1.83 -23.33
N LEU A 243 -22.95 1.69 -22.09
CA LEU A 243 -21.54 1.94 -21.75
C LEU A 243 -20.60 0.89 -22.38
N LEU A 244 -21.04 -0.38 -22.43
CA LEU A 244 -20.31 -1.48 -23.08
C LEU A 244 -20.26 -1.31 -24.61
N GLU A 245 -21.38 -0.91 -25.21
CA GLU A 245 -21.49 -0.65 -26.65
C GLU A 245 -20.63 0.56 -27.07
N ARG A 246 -20.67 1.63 -26.28
CA ARG A 246 -19.86 2.83 -26.49
C ARG A 246 -18.36 2.58 -26.26
N TRP A 247 -18.01 1.71 -25.31
CA TRP A 247 -16.64 1.26 -25.11
C TRP A 247 -16.11 0.45 -26.31
N ALA A 248 -16.93 -0.46 -26.84
CA ALA A 248 -16.58 -1.22 -28.05
C ALA A 248 -16.36 -0.28 -29.27
N GLN A 249 -17.17 0.77 -29.39
CA GLN A 249 -17.00 1.80 -30.42
C GLN A 249 -15.67 2.56 -30.25
N LEU A 250 -15.30 2.95 -29.03
CA LEU A 250 -14.03 3.61 -28.73
C LEU A 250 -12.81 2.72 -29.06
N VAL A 251 -12.86 1.44 -28.67
CA VAL A 251 -11.81 0.45 -29.00
C VAL A 251 -11.70 0.26 -30.51
N SER A 252 -12.82 0.20 -31.23
CA SER A 252 -12.83 0.07 -32.69
C SER A 252 -12.30 1.33 -33.40
N PHE A 253 -12.51 2.50 -32.81
CA PHE A 253 -12.04 3.79 -33.33
C PHE A 253 -10.52 3.93 -33.16
N THR A 254 -9.98 3.60 -31.97
CA THR A 254 -8.54 3.70 -31.71
C THR A 254 -7.71 2.74 -32.55
N ARG A 255 -8.29 1.61 -32.99
CA ARG A 255 -7.66 0.71 -33.97
C ARG A 255 -7.22 1.42 -35.25
N LYS A 256 -7.93 2.47 -35.66
CA LYS A 256 -7.64 3.22 -36.89
C LYS A 256 -6.66 4.36 -36.69
N PHE A 257 -6.41 4.79 -35.45
CA PHE A 257 -5.68 6.01 -35.14
C PHE A 257 -4.30 5.74 -34.52
N ASP A 258 -4.23 4.78 -33.59
CA ASP A 258 -3.01 4.47 -32.86
C ASP A 258 -3.06 3.01 -32.35
N TYR A 259 -2.14 2.19 -32.85
CA TYR A 259 -2.08 0.76 -32.56
C TYR A 259 -1.71 0.47 -31.10
N ASP A 260 -0.84 1.29 -30.50
CA ASP A 260 -0.40 1.11 -29.12
C ASP A 260 -1.50 1.56 -28.14
N LEU A 261 -2.18 2.67 -28.45
CA LEU A 261 -3.36 3.11 -27.70
C LEU A 261 -4.51 2.09 -27.81
N HIS A 262 -4.69 1.49 -28.99
CA HIS A 262 -5.68 0.43 -29.20
C HIS A 262 -5.40 -0.80 -28.33
N ASN A 263 -4.13 -1.24 -28.26
CA ASN A 263 -3.73 -2.36 -27.41
C ASN A 263 -3.90 -2.05 -25.91
N GLN A 264 -3.61 -0.81 -25.49
CA GLN A 264 -3.83 -0.36 -24.12
C GLN A 264 -5.33 -0.30 -23.78
N LEU A 265 -6.18 0.18 -24.67
CA LEU A 265 -7.64 0.19 -24.48
C LEU A 265 -8.24 -1.22 -24.53
N LEU A 266 -7.75 -2.11 -25.40
CA LEU A 266 -8.12 -3.53 -25.38
C LEU A 266 -7.78 -4.18 -24.04
N SER A 267 -6.65 -3.81 -23.44
CA SER A 267 -6.25 -4.33 -22.11
C SER A 267 -7.21 -3.89 -20.99
N LEU A 268 -7.92 -2.77 -21.17
CA LEU A 268 -8.93 -2.22 -20.23
C LEU A 268 -10.34 -2.80 -20.45
N ASN A 269 -10.60 -3.45 -21.58
CA ASN A 269 -11.88 -4.08 -21.91
C ASN A 269 -12.39 -5.10 -20.87
N PRO A 270 -11.58 -6.04 -20.34
CA PRO A 270 -12.04 -6.97 -19.30
C PRO A 270 -12.44 -6.24 -18.00
N LEU A 271 -11.84 -5.10 -17.70
CA LEU A 271 -12.13 -4.33 -16.49
C LEU A 271 -13.46 -3.58 -16.61
N ILE A 272 -13.68 -2.91 -17.74
CA ILE A 272 -14.93 -2.20 -17.98
C ILE A 272 -16.08 -3.20 -18.08
N THR A 273 -15.92 -4.30 -18.81
CA THR A 273 -16.95 -5.35 -18.83
C THR A 273 -17.23 -5.96 -17.45
N GLN A 274 -16.22 -6.21 -16.62
CA GLN A 274 -16.43 -6.73 -15.26
C GLN A 274 -17.10 -5.73 -14.31
N ILE A 275 -16.70 -4.45 -14.35
CA ILE A 275 -17.34 -3.38 -13.56
C ILE A 275 -18.80 -3.22 -13.98
N THR A 276 -19.05 -3.26 -15.29
CA THR A 276 -20.37 -3.08 -15.87
C THR A 276 -21.27 -4.28 -15.58
N ALA A 277 -20.76 -5.51 -15.69
CA ALA A 277 -21.46 -6.73 -15.28
C ALA A 277 -21.81 -6.73 -13.78
N ARG A 278 -20.88 -6.30 -12.91
CA ARG A 278 -21.14 -6.16 -11.47
C ARG A 278 -22.21 -5.10 -11.19
N ARG A 279 -22.28 -4.03 -11.98
CA ARG A 279 -23.35 -3.03 -11.90
C ARG A 279 -24.68 -3.58 -12.38
N VAL A 280 -24.74 -4.28 -13.52
CA VAL A 280 -25.96 -4.94 -14.02
C VAL A 280 -26.51 -5.93 -13.01
N ILE A 281 -25.66 -6.78 -12.43
CA ILE A 281 -26.06 -7.74 -11.40
C ILE A 281 -26.57 -7.02 -10.14
N ARG A 282 -25.91 -5.93 -9.75
CA ARG A 282 -26.35 -5.12 -8.60
C ARG A 282 -27.70 -4.45 -8.87
N ASP A 283 -27.91 -3.88 -10.05
CA ASP A 283 -29.14 -3.20 -10.44
C ASP A 283 -30.30 -4.19 -10.63
N TRP A 284 -30.02 -5.39 -11.16
CA TRP A 284 -30.97 -6.49 -11.24
C TRP A 284 -31.36 -6.99 -9.85
N LYS A 285 -30.37 -7.15 -8.95
CA LYS A 285 -30.62 -7.55 -7.57
C LYS A 285 -31.39 -6.49 -6.78
N MET A 286 -31.12 -5.20 -7.01
CA MET A 286 -31.87 -4.09 -6.42
C MET A 286 -33.32 -4.02 -6.93
N ARG A 287 -33.55 -4.29 -8.23
CA ARG A 287 -34.90 -4.37 -8.80
C ARG A 287 -35.69 -5.58 -8.29
N ASN A 288 -35.03 -6.71 -8.05
CA ASN A 288 -35.68 -7.95 -7.58
C ASN A 288 -35.78 -8.06 -6.04
N LEU A 289 -35.15 -7.16 -5.28
CA LEU A 289 -35.28 -7.07 -3.82
C LEU A 289 -36.44 -6.16 -3.37
N HIS A 290 -37.12 -5.51 -4.32
CA HIS A 290 -38.44 -4.90 -4.12
C HIS A 290 -39.50 -5.64 -4.95
N PRO A 291 -39.90 -6.87 -4.58
CA PRO A 291 -41.28 -7.25 -4.81
C PRO A 291 -42.14 -6.42 -3.83
N PHE A 292 -43.30 -5.98 -4.29
CA PHE A 292 -44.35 -5.26 -3.56
C PHE A 292 -44.43 -5.52 -2.05
#